data_AF-A0A958S489-F1
#
_entry.id   AF-A0A958S489-F1
#
_cell.length_a   1.000
_cell.length_b   1.000
_cell.length_c   1.000
_cell.angle_alpha   90.00
_cell.angle_beta   90.00
_cell.angle_gamma   90.00
#
_symmetry.space_group_name_H-M   'P 1'
#
loop_
_entity.id
_entity.type
_entity.pdbx_description
1 polymer ?
#
loop_
_entity_poly.entity_id
_entity_poly.type
_entity_poly.pdbx_seq_one_letter_code
_entity_poly.pdbx_strand_id
1 'polypeptide(L)'
;KEDIPLLAEHFLAACAKEKGIKPRVLTKRALEKIFDYSWPGNIRELENEMERVTVLAGAENKITVDMLSARIREYGERNKVQGVRIQGKLRDALEELEREMIREGLKRTGWNKSRLAKELGISRAGLINKVEKYNLDKRKVSLAKKPEVA
;
A
#
# COMPACT_ATOMS: atom_id res chain seq x y z
N LYS A 1 0.84 -14.70 11.81
CA LYS A 1 1.58 -13.51 11.30
C LYS A 1 2.85 -13.26 12.10
N GLU A 2 2.84 -13.54 13.41
CA GLU A 2 3.99 -13.37 14.30
C GLU A 2 5.18 -14.29 13.94
N ASP A 3 4.93 -15.40 13.24
CA ASP A 3 6.00 -16.33 12.79
C ASP A 3 6.69 -15.91 11.49
N ILE A 4 6.17 -14.91 10.76
CA ILE A 4 6.72 -14.50 9.46
C ILE A 4 8.19 -14.07 9.56
N PRO A 5 8.61 -13.25 10.55
CA PRO A 5 10.02 -12.91 10.74
C PRO A 5 10.90 -14.14 10.93
N LEU A 6 10.48 -15.07 11.81
CA LEU A 6 11.24 -16.27 12.12
C LEU A 6 11.38 -17.19 10.90
N LEU A 7 10.29 -17.35 10.14
CA LEU A 7 10.27 -18.12 8.90
C LEU A 7 11.14 -17.48 7.82
N ALA A 8 11.08 -16.16 7.67
CA ALA A 8 11.90 -15.44 6.71
C ALA A 8 13.40 -15.63 7.01
N GLU A 9 13.81 -15.50 8.27
CA GLU A 9 15.18 -15.77 8.70
C GLU A 9 15.59 -17.23 8.45
N HIS A 10 14.71 -18.18 8.74
CA HIS A 10 14.96 -19.60 8.49
C HIS A 10 15.21 -19.88 7.00
N PHE A 11 14.37 -19.33 6.10
CA PHE A 11 14.56 -19.52 4.65
C PHE A 11 15.84 -18.84 4.15
N LEU A 12 16.16 -17.65 4.62
CA LEU A 12 17.41 -16.98 4.26
C LEU A 12 18.65 -17.76 4.70
N ALA A 13 18.62 -18.36 5.89
CA ALA A 13 19.68 -19.22 6.39
C ALA A 13 19.79 -20.52 5.59
N ALA A 14 18.66 -21.14 5.24
CA ALA A 14 18.62 -22.35 4.42
C ALA A 14 19.18 -22.10 3.01
N CYS A 15 18.74 -21.04 2.32
CA CYS A 15 19.23 -20.66 1.00
C CYS A 15 20.73 -20.32 1.02
N ALA A 16 21.19 -19.64 2.07
CA ALA A 16 22.60 -19.30 2.21
C ALA A 16 23.48 -20.55 2.38
N LYS A 17 23.01 -21.53 3.18
CA LYS A 17 23.68 -22.82 3.38
C LYS A 17 23.76 -23.60 2.07
N GLU A 18 22.67 -23.66 1.31
CA GLU A 18 22.61 -24.38 0.04
C GLU A 18 23.55 -23.76 -1.01
N LYS A 19 23.64 -22.43 -1.07
CA LYS A 19 24.48 -21.70 -2.03
C LYS A 19 25.93 -21.49 -1.55
N GLY A 20 26.28 -21.93 -0.34
CA GLY A 20 27.62 -21.74 0.24
C GLY A 20 27.98 -20.26 0.50
N ILE A 21 26.99 -19.41 0.73
CA ILE A 21 27.18 -17.98 0.99
C ILE A 21 26.84 -17.60 2.44
N LYS A 22 27.18 -16.39 2.85
CA LYS A 22 26.83 -15.88 4.19
C LYS A 22 25.31 -15.64 4.29
N PRO A 23 24.69 -15.96 5.43
CA PRO A 23 23.28 -15.66 5.69
C PRO A 23 22.99 -14.18 5.53
N ARG A 24 21.99 -13.86 4.69
CA ARG A 24 21.55 -12.49 4.44
C ARG A 24 20.65 -12.01 5.56
N VAL A 25 20.72 -10.71 5.85
CA VAL A 25 19.92 -10.08 6.90
C VAL A 25 18.95 -9.10 6.28
N LEU A 26 17.68 -9.19 6.66
CA LEU A 26 16.67 -8.20 6.27
C LEU A 26 16.92 -6.87 6.98
N THR A 27 16.90 -5.79 6.22
CA THR A 27 16.80 -4.45 6.83
C THR A 27 15.46 -4.32 7.55
N LYS A 28 15.40 -3.49 8.60
CA LYS A 28 14.16 -3.25 9.37
C LYS A 28 12.97 -2.89 8.48
N ARG A 29 13.19 -2.02 7.48
CA ARG A 29 12.15 -1.61 6.52
C ARG A 29 11.70 -2.75 5.60
N ALA A 30 12.61 -3.64 5.20
CA ALA A 30 12.26 -4.80 4.39
C ALA A 30 11.43 -5.79 5.22
N LEU A 31 11.82 -6.01 6.48
CA LEU A 31 11.08 -6.86 7.40
C LEU A 31 9.65 -6.32 7.65
N GLU A 32 9.49 -5.02 7.86
CA GLU A 32 8.18 -4.37 7.98
C GLU A 32 7.29 -4.65 6.76
N LYS A 33 7.83 -4.50 5.54
CA LYS A 33 7.06 -4.77 4.31
C LYS A 33 6.67 -6.25 4.17
N ILE A 34 7.57 -7.17 4.51
CA ILE A 34 7.32 -8.63 4.52
C ILE A 34 6.25 -8.99 5.56
N PHE A 35 6.29 -8.36 6.74
CA PHE A 35 5.33 -8.58 7.81
C PHE A 35 3.93 -8.06 7.47
N ASP A 36 3.86 -6.88 6.84
CA ASP A 36 2.60 -6.26 6.43
C ASP A 36 1.90 -7.07 5.33
N TYR A 37 2.66 -7.71 4.43
CA TYR A 37 2.15 -8.51 3.32
C TYR A 37 1.22 -9.64 3.78
N SER A 38 0.11 -9.86 3.07
CA SER A 38 -0.86 -10.90 3.43
C SER A 38 -0.46 -12.33 3.03
N TRP A 39 0.53 -12.49 2.15
CA TRP A 39 0.99 -13.80 1.65
C TRP A 39 -0.16 -14.68 1.11
N PRO A 40 -0.87 -14.26 0.05
CA PRO A 40 -1.96 -15.04 -0.54
C PRO A 40 -1.51 -16.43 -1.03
N GLY A 41 -0.24 -16.59 -1.41
CA GLY A 41 0.37 -17.87 -1.75
C GLY A 41 0.93 -18.66 -0.55
N ASN A 42 0.59 -18.25 0.69
CA ASN A 42 1.05 -18.84 1.94
C ASN A 42 2.58 -18.85 2.09
N ILE A 43 3.09 -19.80 2.89
CA ILE A 43 4.50 -19.94 3.25
C ILE A 43 5.38 -20.20 2.03
N ARG A 44 4.89 -20.91 1.01
CA ARG A 44 5.65 -21.14 -0.24
C ARG A 44 5.96 -19.85 -1.00
N GLU A 45 5.06 -18.87 -0.95
CA GLU A 45 5.33 -17.57 -1.55
C GLU A 45 6.44 -16.82 -0.79
N LEU A 46 6.46 -16.92 0.54
CA LEU A 46 7.51 -16.35 1.38
C LEU A 46 8.86 -17.00 1.08
N GLU A 47 8.91 -18.33 1.02
CA GLU A 47 10.11 -19.10 0.66
C GLU A 47 10.67 -18.67 -0.70
N ASN A 48 9.82 -18.66 -1.74
CA ASN A 48 10.22 -18.24 -3.09
C ASN A 48 10.74 -16.80 -3.11
N GLU A 49 10.13 -15.89 -2.33
CA GLU A 49 10.59 -14.52 -2.24
C GLU A 49 11.97 -14.45 -1.56
N MET A 50 12.19 -15.19 -0.47
CA MET A 50 13.46 -15.24 0.25
C MET A 50 14.58 -15.83 -0.60
N GLU A 51 14.29 -16.87 -1.39
CA GLU A 51 15.24 -17.43 -2.34
C GLU A 51 15.61 -16.39 -3.41
N ARG A 52 14.61 -15.73 -4.00
CA ARG A 52 14.81 -14.73 -5.06
C ARG A 52 15.69 -13.58 -4.58
N VAL A 53 15.41 -13.01 -3.40
CA VAL A 53 16.19 -11.88 -2.86
C VAL A 53 17.60 -12.30 -2.46
N THR A 54 17.79 -13.54 -2.03
CA THR A 54 19.12 -14.08 -1.71
C THR A 54 20.01 -14.15 -2.94
N VAL A 55 19.44 -14.54 -4.09
CA VAL A 55 20.15 -14.54 -5.38
C VAL A 55 20.41 -13.11 -5.86
N LEU A 56 19.40 -12.24 -5.76
CA LEU A 56 19.47 -10.86 -6.25
C LEU A 56 20.49 -10.00 -5.47
N ALA A 57 20.61 -10.22 -4.16
CA ALA A 57 21.55 -9.50 -3.30
C ALA A 57 23.02 -9.74 -3.72
N GLY A 58 23.33 -10.80 -4.47
CA GLY A 58 24.68 -11.05 -4.98
C GLY A 58 25.70 -11.15 -3.85
N ALA A 59 26.64 -10.20 -3.77
CA ALA A 59 27.63 -10.11 -2.69
C ALA A 59 27.13 -9.35 -1.44
N GLU A 60 26.05 -8.58 -1.56
CA GLU A 60 25.52 -7.76 -0.48
C GLU A 60 24.92 -8.61 0.63
N ASN A 61 25.24 -8.26 1.89
CA ASN A 61 24.76 -9.03 3.04
C ASN A 61 23.37 -8.60 3.52
N LYS A 62 22.87 -7.45 3.07
CA LYS A 62 21.64 -6.84 3.55
C LYS A 62 20.59 -6.83 2.45
N ILE A 63 19.40 -7.32 2.77
CA ILE A 63 18.25 -7.26 1.87
C ILE A 63 17.48 -5.98 2.18
N THR A 64 17.48 -5.07 1.22
CA THR A 64 16.77 -3.79 1.24
C THR A 64 15.38 -3.92 0.61
N VAL A 65 14.54 -2.88 0.78
CA VAL A 65 13.15 -2.89 0.29
C VAL A 65 13.11 -2.96 -1.24
N ASP A 66 14.04 -2.31 -1.92
CA ASP A 66 14.17 -2.30 -3.38
C ASP A 66 14.43 -3.69 -3.97
N MET A 67 15.05 -4.59 -3.22
CA MET A 67 15.25 -5.98 -3.65
C MET A 67 13.97 -6.81 -3.58
N LEU A 68 12.97 -6.42 -2.77
CA LEU A 68 11.68 -7.11 -2.68
C LEU A 68 10.85 -6.94 -3.97
N SER A 69 9.96 -7.90 -4.21
CA SER A 69 9.10 -7.87 -5.39
C SER A 69 8.13 -6.69 -5.34
N ALA A 70 7.78 -6.16 -6.51
CA ALA A 70 6.88 -5.01 -6.62
C ALA A 70 5.57 -5.24 -5.85
N ARG A 71 5.02 -6.46 -5.90
CA ARG A 71 3.81 -6.83 -5.16
C ARG A 71 3.93 -6.62 -3.64
N ILE A 72 5.10 -6.81 -3.04
CA ILE A 72 5.34 -6.59 -1.60
C ILE A 72 5.68 -5.12 -1.34
N ARG A 73 6.51 -4.50 -2.20
CA ARG A 73 6.89 -3.08 -2.05
C ARG A 73 5.67 -2.16 -2.11
N GLU A 74 4.76 -2.43 -3.04
CA GLU A 74 3.53 -1.69 -3.28
C GLU A 74 2.37 -2.17 -2.39
N TYR A 75 2.57 -3.26 -1.66
CA TYR A 75 1.58 -3.71 -0.70
C TYR A 75 1.43 -2.69 0.41
N GLY A 76 0.17 -2.38 0.71
CA GLY A 76 -0.14 -1.30 1.62
C GLY A 76 0.12 0.10 1.06
N GLU A 77 0.78 0.32 -0.09
CA GLU A 77 0.85 1.66 -0.70
C GLU A 77 -0.51 2.09 -1.29
N ARG A 78 -1.37 1.14 -1.66
CA ARG A 78 -2.77 1.43 -2.05
C ARG A 78 -3.69 1.73 -0.86
N ASN A 79 -3.27 1.38 0.37
CA ASN A 79 -4.06 1.52 1.61
C ASN A 79 -3.39 2.40 2.68
N LYS A 80 -2.13 2.80 2.49
CA LYS A 80 -1.50 3.90 3.20
C LYS A 80 -2.07 5.15 2.57
N VAL A 81 -3.11 5.66 3.23
CA VAL A 81 -3.37 7.08 3.40
C VAL A 81 -2.09 7.84 3.04
N GLN A 82 -2.11 8.56 1.92
CA GLN A 82 -1.04 9.49 1.59
C GLN A 82 -0.74 10.26 2.87
N GLY A 83 0.43 10.02 3.47
CA GLY A 83 0.94 10.92 4.49
C GLY A 83 0.85 12.32 3.90
N VAL A 84 0.32 13.26 4.67
CA VAL A 84 0.17 14.67 4.27
C VAL A 84 1.42 15.06 3.49
N ARG A 85 1.26 15.46 2.23
CA ARG A 85 2.38 15.87 1.39
C ARG A 85 3.03 17.09 2.04
N ILE A 86 4.10 16.89 2.81
CA ILE A 86 4.78 17.98 3.56
C ILE A 86 5.65 18.83 2.60
N GLN A 87 5.80 18.39 1.35
CA GLN A 87 6.52 19.10 0.29
C GLN A 87 5.52 19.54 -0.81
N GLY A 88 5.48 20.84 -1.09
CA GLY A 88 4.57 21.45 -2.08
C GLY A 88 3.81 22.66 -1.54
N LYS A 89 2.86 23.19 -2.31
CA LYS A 89 2.00 24.29 -1.83
C LYS A 89 0.94 23.70 -0.89
N LEU A 90 0.76 24.33 0.28
CA LEU A 90 -0.26 23.94 1.27
C LEU A 90 -1.66 23.79 0.66
N ARG A 91 -2.00 24.64 -0.32
CA ARG A 91 -3.28 24.61 -1.02
C ARG A 91 -3.53 23.27 -1.73
N ASP A 92 -2.51 22.71 -2.37
CA ASP A 92 -2.65 21.47 -3.14
C ASP A 92 -2.85 20.27 -2.21
N ALA A 93 -2.13 20.23 -1.08
CA ALA A 93 -2.27 19.20 -0.06
C ALA A 93 -3.65 19.23 0.61
N LEU A 94 -4.17 20.42 0.91
CA LEU A 94 -5.52 20.58 1.45
C LEU A 94 -6.59 20.15 0.45
N GLU A 95 -6.41 20.45 -0.84
CA GLU A 95 -7.34 20.04 -1.89
C GLU A 95 -7.38 18.52 -2.09
N GLU A 96 -6.23 17.85 -2.02
CA GLU A 96 -6.15 16.39 -2.13
C GLU A 96 -6.76 15.68 -0.92
N LEU A 97 -6.48 16.17 0.29
CA LEU A 97 -7.11 15.66 1.52
C LEU A 97 -8.62 15.84 1.47
N GLU A 98 -9.09 17.02 1.08
CA GLU A 98 -10.53 17.31 0.97
C GLU A 98 -11.22 16.38 -0.04
N ARG A 99 -10.59 16.16 -1.20
CA ARG A 99 -11.08 15.22 -2.22
C ARG A 99 -11.22 13.81 -1.65
N GLU A 100 -10.23 13.33 -0.90
CA GLU A 100 -10.26 11.99 -0.32
C GLU A 100 -11.34 11.85 0.76
N MET A 101 -11.44 12.83 1.67
CA MET A 101 -12.45 12.84 2.72
C MET A 101 -13.86 12.81 2.14
N ILE A 102 -14.11 13.56 1.05
CA ILE A 102 -15.40 13.54 0.36
C ILE A 102 -15.62 12.21 -0.36
N ARG A 103 -14.59 11.64 -1.00
CA ARG A 103 -14.70 10.35 -1.71
C ARG A 103 -15.04 9.21 -0.77
N GLU A 104 -14.28 9.05 0.31
CA GLU A 104 -14.54 8.00 1.31
C GLU A 104 -15.84 8.26 2.06
N GLY A 105 -16.13 9.53 2.35
CA GLY A 105 -17.41 9.98 2.89
C GLY A 105 -18.61 9.59 2.02
N LEU A 106 -18.51 9.75 0.71
CA LEU A 106 -19.57 9.36 -0.23
C LEU A 106 -19.75 7.83 -0.27
N LYS A 107 -18.65 7.06 -0.22
CA LYS A 107 -18.72 5.59 -0.17
C LYS A 107 -19.41 5.11 1.10
N ARG A 108 -18.98 5.58 2.28
CA ARG A 108 -19.53 5.15 3.58
C ARG A 108 -21.00 5.53 3.77
N THR A 109 -21.43 6.65 3.20
CA THR A 109 -22.82 7.14 3.30
C THR A 109 -23.73 6.58 2.20
N GLY A 110 -23.24 5.67 1.34
CA GLY A 110 -24.02 5.12 0.23
C GLY A 110 -24.40 6.19 -0.79
N TRP A 111 -23.54 7.17 -1.02
CA TRP A 111 -23.73 8.33 -1.90
C TRP A 111 -24.79 9.34 -1.44
N ASN A 112 -25.20 9.29 -0.17
CA ASN A 112 -26.14 10.24 0.40
C ASN A 112 -25.46 11.57 0.73
N LYS A 113 -25.53 12.52 -0.22
CA LYS A 113 -24.91 13.85 -0.11
C LYS A 113 -25.45 14.66 1.09
N SER A 114 -26.74 14.53 1.42
CA SER A 114 -27.33 15.26 2.54
C SER A 114 -26.80 14.75 3.89
N ARG A 115 -26.60 13.43 4.01
CA ARG A 115 -26.01 12.80 5.21
C ARG A 115 -24.53 13.15 5.34
N LEU A 116 -23.78 13.08 4.24
CA LEU A 116 -22.37 13.42 4.24
C LEU A 116 -22.11 14.91 4.56
N ALA A 117 -22.94 15.81 4.05
CA ALA A 117 -22.80 17.25 4.32
C ALA A 117 -22.92 17.55 5.82
N LYS A 118 -23.89 16.93 6.50
CA LYS A 118 -24.04 17.02 7.96
C LYS A 118 -22.83 16.46 8.70
N GLU A 119 -22.32 15.31 8.25
CA GLU A 119 -21.16 14.65 8.88
C GLU A 119 -19.86 15.45 8.73
N LEU A 120 -19.66 16.08 7.56
CA LEU A 120 -18.50 16.93 7.29
C LEU A 120 -18.65 18.37 7.82
N GLY A 121 -19.80 18.73 8.39
CA GLY A 121 -20.06 20.06 8.92
C GLY A 121 -20.13 21.16 7.85
N ILE A 122 -20.43 20.82 6.60
CA ILE A 122 -20.52 21.78 5.48
C ILE A 122 -21.93 21.87 4.92
N SER A 123 -22.23 22.97 4.21
CA SER A 123 -23.53 23.11 3.56
C SER A 123 -23.71 22.08 2.43
N ARG A 124 -24.95 21.62 2.21
CA ARG A 124 -25.26 20.69 1.12
C ARG A 124 -24.84 21.24 -0.24
N ALA A 125 -25.08 22.54 -0.49
CA ALA A 125 -24.64 23.21 -1.71
C ALA A 125 -23.11 23.23 -1.84
N GLY A 126 -22.39 23.49 -0.74
CA GLY A 126 -20.93 23.44 -0.71
C GLY A 126 -20.38 22.04 -1.00
N LEU A 127 -21.01 21.00 -0.47
CA LEU A 127 -20.65 19.62 -0.80
C LEU A 127 -20.90 19.30 -2.27
N ILE A 128 -22.03 19.71 -2.85
CA ILE A 128 -22.35 19.49 -4.27
C ILE A 128 -21.28 20.13 -5.16
N ASN A 129 -20.95 21.40 -4.93
CA ASN A 129 -19.92 22.10 -5.69
C ASN A 129 -18.55 21.42 -5.58
N LYS A 130 -18.18 20.91 -4.40
CA LYS A 130 -16.91 20.18 -4.20
C LYS A 130 -16.92 18.82 -4.89
N VAL A 131 -18.04 18.11 -4.88
CA VAL A 131 -18.20 16.84 -5.60
C VAL A 131 -18.04 17.03 -7.11
N GLU A 132 -18.61 18.09 -7.66
CA GLU A 132 -18.46 18.46 -9.07
C GLU A 132 -17.03 18.89 -9.39
N LYS A 133 -16.44 19.79 -8.58
CA LYS A 133 -15.04 20.24 -8.70
C LYS A 133 -14.07 19.06 -8.75
N TYR A 134 -14.30 18.03 -7.92
CA TYR A 134 -13.43 16.86 -7.83
C TYR A 134 -13.85 15.70 -8.72
N ASN A 135 -14.87 15.86 -9.58
CA ASN A 135 -15.40 14.81 -10.44
C ASN A 135 -15.77 13.51 -9.68
N LEU A 136 -16.22 13.63 -8.43
CA LEU A 136 -16.53 12.52 -7.54
C LEU A 136 -17.95 11.99 -7.77
N ASP A 137 -18.30 11.68 -9.02
CA ASP A 137 -19.62 11.17 -9.38
C ASP A 137 -19.71 9.66 -9.24
N LYS A 138 -20.90 9.17 -8.87
CA LYS A 138 -21.19 7.73 -8.64
C LYS A 138 -20.79 6.86 -9.84
N ARG A 139 -20.99 7.38 -11.07
CA ARG A 139 -20.63 6.70 -12.31
C ARG A 139 -19.12 6.71 -12.57
N LYS A 140 -18.42 7.81 -12.28
CA LYS A 140 -16.98 7.96 -12.55
C LYS A 140 -16.09 7.24 -11.53
N VAL A 141 -16.48 7.22 -10.25
CA VAL A 141 -15.75 6.46 -9.20
C VAL A 141 -15.92 4.95 -9.37
N SER A 142 -17.03 4.50 -9.97
CA SER A 142 -17.25 3.09 -10.33
C SER A 142 -16.45 2.67 -11.57
N LEU A 143 -16.21 3.59 -12.51
CA LEU A 143 -15.36 3.36 -13.70
C LEU A 143 -13.86 3.25 -13.34
N ALA A 144 -13.38 4.01 -12.36
CA ALA A 144 -12.00 3.93 -11.86
C ALA A 144 -11.65 2.61 -11.12
N LYS A 145 -12.62 1.72 -10.89
CA LYS A 145 -12.43 0.40 -10.26
C LYS A 145 -12.36 -0.77 -11.26
N LYS A 146 -12.62 -0.57 -12.55
CA LYS A 146 -12.34 -1.61 -13.54
C LYS A 146 -10.87 -1.50 -13.93
N PRO A 147 -9.99 -2.46 -13.57
CA PRO A 147 -8.74 -2.60 -14.30
C PRO A 147 -9.12 -2.87 -15.76
N GLU A 148 -8.54 -2.07 -16.63
CA GLU A 148 -8.48 -2.26 -18.07
C GLU A 148 -7.85 -3.65 -18.30
N VAL A 149 -8.73 -4.63 -18.53
CA VAL A 149 -8.34 -5.91 -19.12
C VAL A 149 -8.35 -5.71 -20.62
N ALA A 150 -7.15 -5.49 -21.17
CA ALA A 150 -6.77 -5.79 -22.54
C ALA A 150 -5.24 -5.94 -22.59
#